data_AF-A0A7X7S6B0-F1
#
_entry.id   AF-A0A7X7S6B0-F1
#
_cell.length_a   1.000
_cell.length_b   1.000
_cell.length_c   1.000
_cell.angle_alpha   90.00
_cell.angle_beta   90.00
_cell.angle_gamma   90.00
#
_symmetry.space_group_name_H-M   'P 1'
#
loop_
_entity.id
_entity.type
_entity.pdbx_description
1 polymer ?
#
loop_
_entity_poly.entity_id
_entity_poly.type
_entity_poly.pdbx_seq_one_letter_code
_entity_poly.pdbx_strand_id
1 'polypeptide(L)'
;MDPDAFGRFAEGFARFMGTARFLGYMTIFVIVWIAWNFLAPDHLRFDPYAFIFLTLMLSLQASYAAPLILLAQNRQTDRDKVVIEQDRTRDERNLADTEFLTREVVALRIAMRDAATRDFVRSELRSLLEEMEERGLRVQGPDPADGETPGDAPPSGKGSDTGEE
;
A
#
# COMPACT_ATOMS: atom_id res chain seq x y z
N MET A 1 4.76 27.54 32.42
CA MET A 1 3.83 27.98 31.36
C MET A 1 3.31 26.71 30.70
N ASP A 2 2.03 26.41 30.88
CA ASP A 2 1.46 25.13 30.45
C ASP A 2 1.47 24.99 28.92
N PRO A 3 2.14 23.95 28.37
CA PRO A 3 2.23 23.72 26.92
C PRO A 3 0.86 23.50 26.26
N ASP A 4 -0.13 23.03 27.02
CA ASP A 4 -1.50 22.79 26.55
C ASP A 4 -2.29 24.07 26.30
N ALA A 5 -2.07 25.11 27.11
CA ALA A 5 -2.77 26.40 26.96
C ALA A 5 -2.28 27.15 25.71
N PHE A 6 -0.96 27.15 25.49
CA PHE A 6 -0.36 27.73 24.29
C PHE A 6 -0.73 26.94 23.03
N GLY A 7 -0.87 25.61 23.15
CA GLY A 7 -1.25 24.76 22.04
C GLY A 7 -2.63 25.05 21.46
N ARG A 8 -3.62 25.22 22.35
CA ARG A 8 -4.99 25.60 21.97
C ARG A 8 -5.07 27.02 21.42
N PHE A 9 -4.31 27.96 21.99
CA PHE A 9 -4.22 29.33 21.50
C PHE A 9 -3.64 29.39 20.09
N ALA A 10 -2.52 28.70 19.85
CA ALA A 10 -1.88 28.64 18.54
C ALA A 10 -2.78 27.98 17.47
N GLU A 11 -3.54 26.95 17.82
CA GLU A 11 -4.49 26.31 16.91
C GLU A 11 -5.70 27.22 16.57
N GLY A 12 -6.17 28.01 17.54
CA GLY A 12 -7.16 29.06 17.29
C GLY A 12 -6.61 30.17 16.39
N PHE A 13 -5.39 30.63 16.67
CA PHE A 13 -4.72 31.69 15.91
C PHE A 13 -4.40 31.26 14.48
N ALA A 14 -3.98 30.02 14.27
CA ALA A 14 -3.72 29.45 12.94
C ALA A 14 -5.00 29.37 12.09
N ARG A 15 -6.12 28.90 12.68
CA ARG A 15 -7.43 28.89 12.00
C ARG A 15 -7.92 30.30 11.68
N PHE A 16 -7.64 31.26 12.56
CA PHE A 16 -8.01 32.66 12.37
C PHE A 16 -7.20 33.32 11.25
N MET A 17 -5.88 33.15 11.21
CA MET A 17 -5.01 33.69 10.15
C MET A 17 -5.22 33.02 8.79
N GLY A 18 -5.55 31.73 8.75
CA GLY A 18 -5.77 30.99 7.49
C GLY A 18 -7.06 31.33 6.75
N THR A 19 -7.97 32.09 7.38
CA THR A 19 -9.27 32.42 6.79
C THR A 19 -9.25 33.83 6.17
N ALA A 20 -9.79 34.00 4.96
CA ALA A 20 -9.94 35.31 4.28
C ALA A 20 -10.69 36.39 5.09
N ARG A 21 -11.36 35.98 6.18
CA ARG A 21 -12.01 36.85 7.16
C ARG A 21 -11.04 37.78 7.87
N PHE A 22 -9.81 37.35 8.17
CA PHE A 22 -8.83 38.21 8.85
C PHE A 22 -8.47 39.43 8.00
N LEU A 23 -8.18 39.22 6.72
CA LEU A 23 -7.92 40.29 5.77
C LEU A 23 -9.12 41.25 5.69
N GLY A 24 -10.35 40.72 5.62
CA GLY A 24 -11.57 41.52 5.62
C GLY A 24 -11.68 42.43 6.86
N TYR A 25 -11.48 41.90 8.06
CA TYR A 25 -11.50 42.71 9.29
C TYR A 25 -10.41 43.77 9.32
N MET A 26 -9.18 43.44 8.89
CA MET A 26 -8.07 44.41 8.83
C MET A 26 -8.35 45.53 7.82
N THR A 27 -8.91 45.21 6.65
CA THR A 27 -9.30 46.22 5.66
C THR A 27 -10.40 47.14 6.19
N ILE A 28 -11.43 46.58 6.83
CA ILE A 28 -12.49 47.38 7.45
C ILE A 28 -11.92 48.29 8.53
N PHE A 29 -11.02 47.78 9.39
CA PHE A 29 -10.37 48.58 10.42
C PHE A 29 -9.61 49.77 9.83
N VAL A 30 -8.81 49.55 8.79
CA VAL A 30 -8.07 50.63 8.11
C VAL A 30 -9.03 51.67 7.49
N ILE A 31 -10.09 51.22 6.84
CA ILE A 31 -11.10 52.11 6.25
C ILE A 31 -11.78 52.95 7.33
N VAL A 32 -12.23 52.33 8.43
CA VAL A 32 -12.88 53.03 9.55
C VAL A 32 -11.93 54.02 10.20
N TRP A 33 -10.65 53.66 10.36
CA TRP A 33 -9.63 54.56 10.92
C TRP A 33 -9.42 55.80 10.04
N ILE A 34 -9.27 55.60 8.73
CA ILE A 34 -9.09 56.71 7.78
C ILE A 34 -10.36 57.57 7.77
N ALA A 35 -11.54 56.95 7.67
CA ALA A 35 -12.81 57.67 7.67
C ALA A 35 -13.00 58.48 8.96
N TRP A 36 -12.66 57.92 10.12
CA TRP A 36 -12.74 58.62 11.39
C TRP A 36 -11.82 59.84 11.42
N ASN A 37 -10.53 59.69 11.08
CA ASN A 37 -9.59 60.80 11.13
C ASN A 37 -9.83 61.87 10.06
N PHE A 38 -10.49 61.52 8.94
CA PHE A 38 -10.81 62.45 7.86
C PHE A 38 -12.14 63.20 8.06
N LEU A 39 -13.19 62.50 8.53
CA LEU A 39 -14.52 63.08 8.73
C LEU A 39 -14.70 63.70 10.14
N ALA A 40 -13.86 63.35 11.12
CA ALA A 40 -13.96 63.93 12.45
C ALA A 40 -13.58 65.42 12.45
N PRO A 41 -14.33 66.25 13.20
CA PRO A 41 -13.96 67.64 13.50
C PRO A 41 -12.58 67.73 14.18
N ASP A 42 -11.87 68.84 14.03
CA ASP A 42 -10.49 69.03 14.54
C ASP A 42 -10.31 68.71 16.04
N HIS A 43 -11.36 68.83 16.85
CA HIS A 43 -11.34 68.53 18.29
C HIS A 43 -11.52 67.04 18.65
N LEU A 44 -11.93 66.20 17.68
CA LEU A 44 -12.11 64.73 17.84
C LEU A 44 -11.14 63.93 16.97
N ARG A 45 -10.27 64.59 16.20
CA ARG A 45 -9.21 63.95 15.43
C ARG A 45 -8.18 63.38 16.39
N PHE A 46 -8.16 62.05 16.49
CA PHE A 46 -7.19 61.34 17.31
C PHE A 46 -5.78 61.45 16.72
N ASP A 47 -5.66 61.45 15.40
CA ASP A 47 -4.42 61.65 14.66
C ASP A 47 -4.57 62.74 13.58
N PRO A 48 -3.93 63.92 13.77
CA PRO A 48 -3.88 64.98 12.75
C PRO A 48 -3.27 64.52 11.42
N TYR A 49 -2.45 63.46 11.45
CA TYR A 49 -1.79 62.86 10.30
C TYR A 49 -2.19 61.39 10.14
N ALA A 50 -3.47 61.13 9.83
CA ALA A 50 -4.14 59.82 9.79
C ALA A 50 -3.31 58.59 9.33
N PHE A 51 -2.33 58.76 8.45
CA PHE A 51 -1.47 57.71 7.92
C PHE A 51 -0.20 57.44 8.74
N ILE A 52 0.36 58.45 9.44
CA ILE A 52 1.63 58.33 10.15
C ILE A 52 1.46 57.42 11.35
N PHE A 53 0.48 57.67 12.22
CA PHE A 53 0.25 56.82 13.39
C PHE A 53 -0.21 55.41 12.99
N LEU A 54 -1.06 55.31 11.96
CA LEU A 54 -1.48 54.03 11.42
C LEU A 54 -0.28 53.21 10.93
N THR A 55 0.65 53.84 10.21
CA THR A 55 1.87 53.17 9.72
C THR A 55 2.78 52.75 10.87
N LEU A 56 2.95 53.60 11.89
CA LEU A 56 3.72 53.26 13.09
C LEU A 56 3.10 52.09 13.86
N MET A 57 1.76 52.06 13.97
CA MET A 57 1.07 50.96 14.63
C MET A 57 1.18 49.67 13.82
N LEU A 58 1.05 49.72 12.49
CA LEU A 58 1.20 48.54 11.63
C LEU A 58 2.65 48.02 11.61
N SER A 59 3.66 48.89 11.67
CA SER A 59 5.06 48.45 11.76
C SER A 59 5.35 47.78 13.12
N LEU A 60 4.81 48.31 14.21
CA LEU A 60 4.85 47.67 15.51
C LEU A 60 4.09 46.33 15.49
N GLN A 61 2.94 46.27 14.82
CA GLN A 61 2.14 45.05 14.66
C GLN A 61 2.94 43.93 14.01
N ALA A 62 3.65 44.23 12.92
CA ALA A 62 4.53 43.28 12.26
C ALA A 62 5.71 42.86 13.15
N SER A 63 6.29 43.81 13.89
CA SER A 63 7.43 43.57 14.77
C SER A 63 7.11 42.60 15.92
N TYR A 64 5.93 42.71 16.56
CA TYR A 64 5.53 41.76 17.60
C TYR A 64 5.03 40.43 17.03
N ALA A 65 4.56 40.41 15.78
CA ALA A 65 4.11 39.18 15.13
C ALA A 65 5.29 38.22 14.88
N ALA A 66 6.46 38.73 14.51
CA ALA A 66 7.66 37.93 14.22
C ALA A 66 8.04 36.95 15.36
N PRO A 67 8.21 37.36 16.63
CA PRO A 67 8.54 36.43 17.72
C PRO A 67 7.41 35.44 18.03
N LEU A 68 6.14 35.84 17.90
CA LEU A 68 5.01 34.92 18.06
C LEU A 68 4.99 33.84 16.96
N ILE A 69 5.28 34.23 15.72
CA ILE A 69 5.40 33.32 14.59
C ILE A 69 6.60 32.38 14.81
N LEU A 70 7.74 32.88 15.29
CA LEU A 70 8.92 32.05 15.60
C LEU A 70 8.61 30.99 16.67
N LEU A 71 7.87 31.35 17.72
CA LEU A 71 7.44 30.37 18.73
C LEU A 71 6.44 29.35 18.17
N ALA A 72 5.52 29.79 17.31
CA ALA A 72 4.59 28.88 16.63
C ALA A 72 5.33 27.91 15.69
N GLN A 73 6.36 28.41 14.99
CA GLN A 73 7.19 27.65 14.07
C GLN A 73 8.08 26.63 14.79
N ASN A 74 8.73 26.98 15.91
CA ASN A 74 9.51 26.02 16.70
C ASN A 74 8.69 24.76 17.04
N ARG A 75 7.42 24.95 17.40
CA ARG A 75 6.52 23.84 17.74
C ARG A 75 5.99 23.08 16.52
N GLN A 76 5.93 23.70 15.34
CA GLN A 76 5.68 22.98 14.09
C GLN A 76 6.87 22.10 13.74
N THR A 77 8.08 22.66 13.78
CA THR A 77 9.33 21.93 13.55
C THR A 77 9.51 20.72 14.47
N ASP A 78 9.13 20.83 15.74
CA ASP A 78 9.21 19.69 16.67
C ASP A 78 8.20 18.59 16.34
N ARG A 79 6.99 18.94 15.88
CA ARG A 79 6.03 17.95 15.38
C ARG A 79 6.50 17.32 14.08
N ASP A 80 7.04 18.12 13.17
CA ASP A 80 7.54 17.64 11.88
C ASP A 80 8.71 16.66 12.08
N LYS A 81 9.58 16.90 13.06
CA LYS A 81 10.64 15.94 13.44
C LYS A 81 10.08 14.59 13.87
N VAL A 82 9.06 14.57 14.73
CA VAL A 82 8.43 13.32 15.19
C VAL A 82 7.77 12.58 14.02
N VAL A 83 7.11 13.32 13.11
CA VAL A 83 6.51 12.73 11.91
C VAL A 83 7.60 12.10 11.02
N ILE A 84 8.72 12.79 10.79
CA ILE A 84 9.84 12.29 9.98
C ILE A 84 10.47 11.05 10.62
N GLU A 85 10.63 11.00 11.94
CA GLU A 85 11.17 9.83 12.63
C GLU A 85 10.23 8.62 12.50
N GLN A 86 8.93 8.82 12.66
CA GLN A 86 7.94 7.77 12.47
C GLN A 86 7.89 7.28 11.02
N ASP A 87 8.02 8.18 10.06
CA ASP A 87 8.04 7.84 8.64
C ASP A 87 9.24 6.95 8.30
N ARG A 88 10.44 7.31 8.79
CA ARG A 88 11.64 6.45 8.65
C ARG A 88 11.45 5.06 9.22
N THR A 89 10.89 4.95 10.43
CA THR A 89 10.61 3.64 11.04
C THR A 89 9.58 2.84 10.24
N ARG A 90 8.58 3.51 9.64
CA ARG A 90 7.61 2.85 8.74
C ARG A 90 8.27 2.38 7.46
N ASP A 91 9.11 3.19 6.84
CA ASP A 91 9.83 2.84 5.62
C ASP A 91 10.75 1.64 5.81
N GLU A 92 11.48 1.58 6.92
CA GLU A 92 12.30 0.42 7.29
C GLU A 92 11.45 -0.86 7.42
N ARG A 93 10.27 -0.77 8.04
CA ARG A 93 9.34 -1.90 8.15
C ARG A 93 8.76 -2.30 6.80
N ASN A 94 8.36 -1.34 5.97
CA ASN A 94 7.82 -1.58 4.64
C ASN A 94 8.86 -2.27 3.74
N LEU A 95 10.13 -1.88 3.85
CA LEU A 95 11.24 -2.53 3.14
C LEU A 95 11.40 -3.98 3.62
N ALA A 96 11.43 -4.22 4.94
CA ALA A 96 11.51 -5.56 5.50
C ALA A 96 10.33 -6.45 5.09
N ASP A 97 9.10 -5.93 5.09
CA ASP A 97 7.90 -6.64 4.65
C ASP A 97 7.99 -6.97 3.15
N THR A 98 8.50 -6.04 2.34
CA THR A 98 8.69 -6.26 0.90
C THR A 98 9.74 -7.34 0.64
N GLU A 99 10.86 -7.33 1.38
CA GLU A 99 11.88 -8.38 1.29
C GLU A 99 11.34 -9.75 1.73
N PHE A 100 10.54 -9.77 2.80
CA PHE A 100 9.88 -10.97 3.29
C PHE A 100 8.92 -11.54 2.25
N LEU A 101 8.01 -10.73 1.73
CA LEU A 101 7.06 -11.13 0.68
C LEU A 101 7.79 -11.59 -0.58
N THR A 102 8.88 -10.92 -0.98
CA THR A 102 9.68 -11.33 -2.15
C THR A 102 10.30 -12.71 -1.94
N ARG A 103 10.86 -12.98 -0.76
CA ARG A 103 11.41 -14.29 -0.41
C ARG A 103 10.33 -15.37 -0.42
N GLU A 104 9.18 -15.07 0.18
CA GLU A 104 8.06 -16.00 0.26
C GLU A 104 7.50 -16.32 -1.13
N VAL A 105 7.38 -15.32 -2.01
CA VAL A 105 6.97 -15.50 -3.42
C VAL A 105 7.98 -16.36 -4.18
N VAL A 106 9.28 -16.16 -3.97
CA VAL A 106 10.33 -17.00 -4.60
C VAL A 106 10.22 -18.45 -4.12
N ALA A 107 10.03 -18.67 -2.82
CA ALA A 107 9.83 -20.00 -2.26
C ALA A 107 8.57 -20.68 -2.83
N LEU A 108 7.45 -19.95 -2.86
CA LEU A 108 6.19 -20.43 -3.45
C LEU A 108 6.35 -20.75 -4.94
N ARG A 109 7.07 -19.92 -5.70
CA ARG A 109 7.33 -20.13 -7.13
C ARG A 109 8.13 -21.41 -7.39
N ILE A 110 9.13 -21.70 -6.55
CA ILE A 110 9.92 -22.93 -6.66
C ILE A 110 9.02 -24.15 -6.38
N ALA A 111 8.27 -24.13 -5.28
CA ALA A 111 7.33 -25.20 -4.93
C ALA A 111 6.29 -25.45 -6.03
N MET A 112 5.75 -24.39 -6.65
CA MET A 112 4.85 -24.50 -7.79
C MET A 112 5.53 -25.08 -9.03
N ARG A 113 6.79 -24.73 -9.30
CA ARG A 113 7.53 -25.27 -10.46
C ARG A 113 7.72 -26.78 -10.32
N ASP A 114 8.05 -27.27 -9.13
CA ASP A 114 8.22 -28.69 -8.87
C ASP A 114 6.90 -29.45 -9.07
N ALA A 115 5.79 -28.94 -8.50
CA ALA A 115 4.46 -29.54 -8.65
C ALA A 115 3.89 -29.47 -10.08
N ALA A 116 4.20 -28.41 -10.84
CA ALA A 116 3.70 -28.21 -12.20
C ALA A 116 4.57 -28.88 -13.28
N THR A 117 5.64 -29.57 -12.92
CA THR A 117 6.46 -30.27 -13.91
C THR A 117 5.58 -31.31 -14.61
N ARG A 118 5.52 -31.24 -15.95
CA ARG A 118 4.70 -32.12 -16.80
C ARG A 118 4.83 -33.58 -16.42
N ASP A 119 6.01 -33.99 -15.97
CA ASP A 119 6.30 -35.37 -15.61
C ASP A 119 5.69 -35.79 -14.27
N PHE A 120 5.53 -34.89 -13.30
CA PHE A 120 4.81 -35.17 -12.05
C PHE A 120 3.30 -35.28 -12.30
N VAL A 121 2.72 -34.31 -13.03
CA VAL A 121 1.31 -34.37 -13.41
C VAL A 121 1.02 -35.61 -14.27
N ARG A 122 1.93 -35.97 -15.16
CA ARG A 122 1.84 -37.19 -15.98
C ARG A 122 2.01 -38.46 -15.16
N SER A 123 2.93 -38.49 -14.18
CA SER A 123 3.11 -39.66 -13.33
C SER A 123 1.90 -39.88 -12.45
N GLU A 124 1.30 -38.82 -11.90
CA GLU A 124 0.09 -38.98 -11.08
C GLU A 124 -1.16 -39.32 -11.89
N LEU A 125 -1.34 -38.72 -13.07
CA LEU A 125 -2.40 -39.17 -13.98
C LEU A 125 -2.25 -40.65 -14.35
N ARG A 126 -1.01 -41.12 -14.54
CA ARG A 126 -0.73 -42.52 -14.89
C ARG A 126 -0.96 -43.45 -13.70
N SER A 127 -0.48 -43.07 -12.51
CA SER A 127 -0.73 -43.74 -11.23
C SER A 127 -2.23 -43.89 -10.94
N LEU A 128 -3.00 -42.80 -11.05
CA LEU A 128 -4.45 -42.82 -10.85
C LEU A 128 -5.20 -43.65 -11.90
N LEU A 129 -4.74 -43.65 -13.17
CA LEU A 129 -5.30 -44.51 -14.21
C LEU A 129 -5.03 -45.99 -13.93
N GLU A 130 -3.83 -46.33 -13.48
CA GLU A 130 -3.42 -47.69 -13.14
C GLU A 130 -4.19 -48.20 -11.90
N GLU A 131 -4.38 -47.36 -10.87
CA GLU A 131 -5.23 -47.68 -9.71
C GLU A 131 -6.71 -47.90 -10.11
N MET A 132 -7.21 -47.12 -11.08
CA MET A 132 -8.55 -47.29 -11.64
C MET A 132 -8.70 -48.56 -12.49
N GLU A 133 -7.66 -48.96 -13.24
CA GLU A 133 -7.62 -50.21 -14.02
C GLU A 133 -7.52 -51.43 -13.09
N GLU A 134 -6.71 -51.35 -12.04
CA GLU A 134 -6.58 -52.40 -11.04
C GLU A 134 -7.87 -52.59 -10.22
N ARG A 135 -8.63 -51.51 -10.00
CA ARG A 135 -9.99 -51.56 -9.43
C ARG A 135 -11.07 -51.86 -10.47
N GLY A 136 -10.79 -51.67 -11.76
CA GLY A 136 -11.68 -51.83 -12.90
C GLY A 136 -11.45 -53.14 -13.65
N LEU A 137 -12.06 -54.23 -13.15
CA LEU A 137 -12.29 -55.50 -13.84
C LEU A 137 -11.07 -56.40 -14.15
N ARG A 138 -10.88 -57.39 -13.27
CA ARG A 138 -10.58 -58.76 -13.73
C ARG A 138 -11.72 -59.25 -14.63
N VAL A 139 -11.61 -59.09 -15.96
CA VAL A 139 -12.40 -59.90 -16.88
C VAL A 139 -11.83 -61.31 -16.85
N GLN A 140 -12.50 -62.19 -16.11
CA GLN A 140 -12.15 -63.60 -16.00
C GLN A 140 -12.50 -64.32 -17.31
N GLY A 141 -11.49 -64.63 -18.11
CA GLY A 141 -11.61 -65.59 -19.23
C GLY A 141 -11.67 -67.03 -18.68
N PRO A 142 -12.48 -67.93 -19.27
CA PRO A 142 -12.75 -69.25 -18.71
C PRO A 142 -11.56 -70.22 -18.89
N ASP A 143 -11.27 -70.96 -17.82
CA ASP A 143 -10.20 -71.95 -17.63
C ASP A 143 -10.44 -73.24 -18.45
N PRO A 144 -9.44 -73.88 -19.08
CA PRO A 144 -9.67 -75.08 -19.88
C PRO A 144 -9.68 -76.32 -18.98
N ALA A 145 -10.80 -77.05 -19.00
CA ALA A 145 -11.00 -78.29 -18.27
C ALA A 145 -10.26 -79.48 -18.90
N ASP A 146 -9.48 -80.15 -18.05
CA ASP A 146 -9.19 -81.59 -17.91
C ASP A 146 -9.60 -82.57 -19.02
N GLY A 147 -8.63 -83.41 -19.44
CA GLY A 147 -8.86 -84.58 -20.30
C GLY A 147 -7.63 -85.45 -20.56
N GLU A 148 -7.34 -86.36 -19.64
CA GLU A 148 -6.61 -87.65 -19.77
C GLU A 148 -7.04 -88.48 -21.02
N THR A 149 -6.29 -89.39 -21.70
CA THR A 149 -4.94 -90.02 -21.67
C THR A 149 -4.67 -90.65 -23.10
N PRO A 150 -3.79 -91.67 -23.35
CA PRO A 150 -2.66 -91.60 -24.29
C PRO A 150 -2.79 -92.49 -25.57
N GLY A 151 -1.92 -92.32 -26.57
CA GLY A 151 -1.86 -93.30 -27.66
C GLY A 151 -0.89 -93.00 -28.82
N ASP A 152 0.21 -93.74 -28.83
CA ASP A 152 0.88 -94.37 -29.97
C ASP A 152 1.59 -93.56 -31.09
N ALA A 153 2.57 -94.24 -31.68
CA ALA A 153 3.75 -93.75 -32.42
C ALA A 153 3.50 -93.34 -33.91
N PRO A 154 4.54 -92.84 -34.65
CA PRO A 154 4.45 -92.03 -35.90
C PRO A 154 4.69 -92.89 -37.17
N PRO A 155 5.11 -92.41 -38.38
CA PRO A 155 5.27 -91.05 -38.98
C PRO A 155 4.67 -90.94 -40.43
N SER A 156 4.89 -89.81 -41.13
CA SER A 156 5.24 -89.70 -42.59
C SER A 156 4.45 -88.66 -43.42
N GLY A 157 5.17 -88.00 -44.35
CA GLY A 157 4.64 -87.28 -45.53
C GLY A 157 4.81 -85.76 -45.44
N LYS A 158 5.90 -85.12 -45.91
CA LYS A 158 6.35 -84.85 -47.30
C LYS A 158 5.41 -83.93 -48.10
N GLY A 159 5.94 -82.78 -48.51
CA GLY A 159 5.41 -81.87 -49.54
C GLY A 159 5.85 -80.43 -49.25
N SER A 160 6.99 -79.97 -49.79
CA SER A 160 7.10 -79.24 -51.08
C SER A 160 6.34 -77.92 -51.06
N ASP A 161 7.07 -76.80 -51.05
CA ASP A 161 7.15 -75.88 -52.23
C ASP A 161 6.00 -74.85 -52.12
N THR A 162 6.11 -73.55 -52.32
CA THR A 162 6.80 -72.69 -53.29
C THR A 162 6.61 -71.28 -52.67
N GLY A 163 7.57 -70.35 -52.63
CA GLY A 163 7.97 -69.51 -53.77
C GLY A 163 7.15 -68.22 -53.85
N GLU A 164 7.78 -67.17 -54.36
CA GLU A 164 7.22 -65.85 -54.76
C GLU A 164 7.18 -64.81 -53.62
N GLU A 165 8.28 -64.09 -53.41
CA GLU A 165 8.70 -62.82 -54.09
C GLU A 165 8.01 -61.57 -53.52
#